data_AF-A0A0R2F1S8-F1
#
_entry.id   AF-A0A0R2F1S8-F1
#
_cell.length_a   1.000
_cell.length_b   1.000
_cell.length_c   1.000
_cell.angle_alpha   90.00
_cell.angle_beta   90.00
_cell.angle_gamma   90.00
#
_symmetry.space_group_name_H-M   'P 1'
#
loop_
_entity.id
_entity.type
_entity.pdbx_description
1 polymer ?
#
loop_
_entity_poly.entity_id
_entity_poly.type
_entity_poly.pdbx_seq_one_letter_code
_entity_poly.pdbx_strand_id
1 'polypeptide(L)'
;MAISAVYKEVSVFGDSQTLQANVVKGTRIQPFLRLRFVAETPHFIEDAKGNLQFSAAYEQKFHQVIRQFLTGYENYFQNEAVADRDYDALQKIDDFVRALEKTLRDEFEIENEVELDEIRLLGQWPVYREPDEAPLKAKLAEFHSSDESDDYDVFD
;
A
#
# COMPACT_ATOMS: atom_id res chain seq x y z
N MET A 1 17.43 28.28 -8.94
CA MET A 1 16.50 27.48 -8.14
C MET A 1 16.02 26.36 -9.04
N ALA A 2 16.25 25.11 -8.66
CA ALA A 2 15.85 23.95 -9.46
C ALA A 2 14.56 23.37 -8.88
N ILE A 3 13.66 22.90 -9.75
CA ILE A 3 12.39 22.28 -9.40
C ILE A 3 12.39 20.87 -9.98
N SER A 4 11.96 19.89 -9.20
CA SER A 4 11.86 18.51 -9.66
C SER A 4 10.77 17.71 -8.97
N ALA A 5 10.49 16.52 -9.50
CA ALA A 5 9.54 15.59 -8.93
C ALA A 5 10.25 14.58 -8.01
N VAL A 6 9.76 14.44 -6.77
CA VAL A 6 10.22 13.45 -5.79
C VAL A 6 9.10 12.45 -5.54
N TYR A 7 9.42 11.15 -5.59
CA TYR A 7 8.45 10.08 -5.38
C TYR A 7 8.65 9.41 -4.03
N LYS A 8 7.54 9.05 -3.37
CA LYS A 8 7.53 8.28 -2.12
C LYS A 8 6.55 7.14 -2.19
N GLU A 9 6.93 6.00 -1.62
CA GLU A 9 6.07 4.83 -1.53
C GLU A 9 5.73 4.58 -0.06
N VAL A 10 4.45 4.39 0.22
CA VAL A 10 3.92 4.19 1.56
C VAL A 10 3.14 2.88 1.59
N SER A 11 3.58 1.93 2.42
CA SER A 11 2.83 0.71 2.70
C SER A 11 1.69 1.02 3.67
N VAL A 12 0.49 0.53 3.35
CA VAL A 12 -0.71 0.77 4.16
C VAL A 12 -0.81 -0.21 5.34
N PHE A 13 -0.13 -1.36 5.26
CA PHE A 13 -0.23 -2.46 6.25
C PHE A 13 1.03 -2.64 7.12
N GLY A 14 1.85 -1.58 7.25
CA GLY A 14 3.04 -1.57 8.11
C GLY A 14 4.27 -2.26 7.52
N ASP A 15 5.40 -2.13 8.23
CA ASP A 15 6.73 -2.62 7.81
C ASP A 15 6.77 -4.16 7.77
N SER A 16 6.63 -4.71 6.56
CA SER A 16 7.34 -5.85 5.93
C SER A 16 7.72 -7.14 6.68
N GLN A 17 7.70 -7.25 8.02
CA GLN A 17 8.17 -8.46 8.73
C GLN A 17 7.06 -9.45 9.08
N THR A 18 5.81 -9.02 9.22
CA THR A 18 4.66 -9.93 9.39
C THR A 18 4.10 -10.47 8.07
N LEU A 19 4.62 -10.01 6.93
CA LEU A 19 4.01 -10.24 5.62
C LEU A 19 4.71 -11.29 4.75
N GLN A 20 5.80 -11.90 5.21
CA GLN A 20 6.42 -13.04 4.53
C GLN A 20 5.64 -14.35 4.67
N ALA A 21 4.61 -14.41 5.51
CA ALA A 21 3.87 -15.65 5.78
C ALA A 21 2.80 -16.01 4.73
N ASN A 22 2.40 -15.10 3.82
CA ASN A 22 1.29 -15.34 2.89
C ASN A 22 1.68 -15.36 1.40
N VAL A 23 2.97 -15.57 1.09
CA VAL A 23 3.49 -15.68 -0.30
C VAL A 23 3.28 -17.08 -0.89
N VAL A 24 2.54 -17.96 -0.23
CA VAL A 24 2.25 -19.29 -0.75
C VAL A 24 1.07 -19.22 -1.73
N LYS A 25 1.41 -19.35 -3.03
CA LYS A 25 0.53 -19.62 -4.19
C LYS A 25 -0.32 -18.43 -4.71
N GLY A 26 0.28 -17.63 -5.61
CA GLY A 26 -0.48 -16.87 -6.63
C GLY A 26 -0.77 -15.39 -6.32
N THR A 27 0.29 -14.58 -6.28
CA THR A 27 0.32 -13.11 -6.50
C THR A 27 -0.74 -12.29 -5.74
N ARG A 28 -0.41 -11.86 -4.51
CA ARG A 28 -0.98 -10.65 -3.91
C ARG A 28 0.09 -9.58 -3.75
N ILE A 29 0.14 -8.65 -4.71
CA ILE A 29 0.92 -7.41 -4.56
C ILE A 29 0.23 -6.62 -3.46
N GLN A 30 0.91 -6.39 -2.34
CA GLN A 30 0.36 -5.63 -1.22
C GLN A 30 -0.07 -4.24 -1.69
N PRO A 31 -1.17 -3.68 -1.15
CA PRO A 31 -1.60 -2.34 -1.49
C PRO A 31 -0.60 -1.32 -0.92
N PHE A 32 -0.17 -0.40 -1.78
CA PHE A 32 0.70 0.72 -1.42
C PHE A 32 0.27 1.99 -2.14
N LEU A 33 0.64 3.12 -1.56
CA LEU A 33 0.44 4.43 -2.16
C LEU A 33 1.76 4.91 -2.74
N ARG A 34 1.72 5.42 -3.97
CA ARG A 34 2.83 6.19 -4.54
C ARG A 34 2.46 7.66 -4.57
N LEU A 35 3.18 8.44 -3.79
CA LEU A 35 3.05 9.88 -3.69
C LEU A 35 4.04 10.54 -4.63
N ARG A 36 3.61 11.57 -5.36
CA ARG A 36 4.46 12.42 -6.18
C ARG A 36 4.40 13.85 -5.63
N PHE A 37 5.56 14.39 -5.31
CA PHE A 37 5.72 15.76 -4.87
C PHE A 37 6.48 16.55 -5.92
N VAL A 38 6.10 17.80 -6.12
CA VAL A 38 6.93 18.80 -6.81
C VAL A 38 7.66 19.58 -5.73
N ALA A 39 8.98 19.64 -5.81
CA ALA A 39 9.80 20.29 -4.80
C ALA A 39 10.89 21.15 -5.44
N GLU A 40 11.24 22.25 -4.80
CA GLU A 40 12.39 23.06 -5.16
C GLU A 40 13.61 22.82 -4.25
N THR A 41 14.79 23.19 -4.73
CA THR A 41 16.00 23.23 -3.90
C THR A 41 15.85 24.25 -2.77
N PRO A 42 16.19 23.93 -1.50
CA PRO A 42 17.03 22.80 -1.07
C PRO A 42 16.26 21.58 -0.52
N HIS A 43 14.96 21.46 -0.77
CA HIS A 43 14.10 20.42 -0.17
C HIS A 43 14.28 19.03 -0.77
N PHE A 44 14.93 18.94 -1.94
CA PHE A 44 15.35 17.69 -2.55
C PHE A 44 16.85 17.67 -2.86
N ILE A 45 17.38 16.46 -2.97
CA ILE A 45 18.74 16.16 -3.39
C ILE A 45 18.74 15.00 -4.38
N GLU A 46 19.80 14.90 -5.17
CA GLU A 46 20.09 13.74 -6.00
C GLU A 46 21.09 12.85 -5.27
N ASP A 47 20.79 11.56 -5.16
CA ASP A 47 21.71 10.59 -4.56
C ASP A 47 22.87 10.22 -5.52
N ALA A 48 23.83 9.43 -5.04
CA ALA A 48 24.97 9.00 -5.85
C ALA A 48 24.60 8.13 -7.08
N LYS A 49 23.35 7.67 -7.18
CA LYS A 49 22.82 6.87 -8.28
C LYS A 49 21.95 7.69 -9.24
N GLY A 50 21.78 8.99 -8.98
CA GLY A 50 20.95 9.88 -9.79
C GLY A 50 19.47 9.90 -9.39
N ASN A 51 19.10 9.31 -8.25
CA ASN A 51 17.71 9.31 -7.79
C ASN A 51 17.42 10.58 -6.99
N LEU A 52 16.29 11.21 -7.30
CA LEU A 52 15.79 12.35 -6.55
C LEU A 52 15.07 11.88 -5.29
N GLN A 53 15.49 12.42 -4.15
CA GLN A 53 14.89 12.18 -2.84
C GLN A 53 14.82 13.49 -2.07
N PHE A 54 14.07 13.52 -0.97
CA PHE A 54 14.08 14.70 -0.13
C PHE A 54 15.45 14.87 0.55
N SER A 55 15.77 16.11 0.91
CA SER A 55 16.90 16.38 1.78
C SER A 55 16.72 15.66 3.12
N ALA A 56 17.80 15.35 3.83
CA ALA A 56 17.74 14.49 5.02
C ALA A 56 16.76 14.99 6.10
N ALA A 57 16.70 16.31 6.35
CA ALA A 57 15.77 16.90 7.30
C ALA A 57 14.31 16.72 6.86
N TYR A 58 14.06 16.88 5.57
CA TYR A 58 12.72 16.81 5.01
C TYR A 58 12.24 15.37 4.83
N GLU A 59 13.15 14.43 4.57
CA GLU A 59 12.91 12.99 4.62
C GLU A 59 12.49 12.53 6.03
N GLN A 60 13.16 13.03 7.07
CA GLN A 60 12.77 12.74 8.46
C GLN A 60 11.38 13.27 8.78
N LYS A 61 11.08 14.51 8.36
CA LYS A 61 9.73 15.11 8.50
C LYS A 61 8.68 14.25 7.80
N PHE A 62 8.94 13.83 6.56
CA PHE A 62 8.04 12.96 5.80
C PHE A 62 7.74 11.67 6.55
N HIS A 63 8.78 10.95 6.99
CA HIS A 63 8.61 9.71 7.73
C HIS A 63 7.86 9.89 9.05
N GLN A 64 8.08 11.01 9.75
CA GLN A 64 7.35 11.32 10.97
C GLN A 64 5.86 11.52 10.69
N VAL A 65 5.50 12.35 9.71
CA VAL A 65 4.11 12.64 9.33
C VAL A 65 3.40 11.36 8.88
N ILE A 66 4.02 10.58 7.99
CA ILE A 66 3.45 9.31 7.52
C ILE A 66 3.28 8.31 8.66
N ARG A 67 4.26 8.18 9.55
CA ARG A 67 4.15 7.27 10.69
C ARG A 67 3.00 7.67 11.62
N GLN A 68 2.90 8.96 11.96
CA GLN A 68 1.82 9.47 12.81
C GLN A 68 0.45 9.24 12.17
N PHE A 69 0.32 9.51 10.88
CA PHE A 69 -0.87 9.21 10.11
C PHE A 69 -1.21 7.72 10.18
N LEU A 70 -0.29 6.83 9.79
CA LEU A 70 -0.54 5.38 9.76
C LEU A 70 -0.88 4.81 11.15
N THR A 71 -0.27 5.30 12.23
CA THR A 71 -0.65 4.90 13.60
C THR A 71 -2.12 5.22 13.91
N GLY A 72 -2.65 6.34 13.42
CA GLY A 72 -4.07 6.68 13.55
C GLY A 72 -5.02 5.75 12.78
N TYR A 73 -4.50 5.06 11.75
CA TYR A 73 -5.26 4.22 10.84
C TYR A 73 -4.89 2.72 10.92
N GLU A 74 -4.12 2.30 11.93
CA GLU A 74 -3.63 0.92 12.06
C GLU A 74 -4.76 -0.13 12.01
N ASN A 75 -5.91 0.20 12.63
CA ASN A 75 -7.08 -0.67 12.68
C ASN A 75 -8.11 -0.41 11.56
N TYR A 76 -7.88 0.61 10.72
CA TYR A 76 -8.85 1.09 9.75
C TYR A 76 -9.20 0.04 8.68
N PHE A 77 -8.22 -0.81 8.35
CA PHE A 77 -8.39 -1.93 7.42
C PHE A 77 -8.41 -3.31 8.11
N GLN A 78 -8.17 -3.39 9.43
CA GLN A 78 -8.13 -4.66 10.17
C GLN A 78 -9.50 -5.10 10.67
N ASN A 79 -10.38 -4.16 11.01
CA ASN A 79 -11.73 -4.49 11.46
C ASN A 79 -12.58 -4.99 10.28
N GLU A 80 -13.06 -6.22 10.43
CA GLU A 80 -13.78 -7.09 9.48
C GLU A 80 -15.13 -6.57 8.97
N ALA A 81 -15.26 -5.27 8.66
CA ALA A 81 -16.40 -4.69 7.97
C ALA A 81 -16.08 -4.40 6.49
N VAL A 82 -15.28 -5.25 5.86
CA VAL A 82 -15.28 -5.45 4.38
C VAL A 82 -16.26 -6.59 4.02
N ALA A 83 -16.79 -7.29 5.04
CA ALA A 83 -17.76 -8.37 4.90
C ALA A 83 -19.22 -7.91 5.08
N ASP A 84 -19.47 -6.73 5.67
CA ASP A 84 -20.81 -6.16 5.71
C ASP A 84 -21.04 -5.41 4.39
N ARG A 85 -21.77 -6.13 3.52
CA ARG A 85 -22.54 -5.71 2.34
C ARG A 85 -22.35 -4.25 1.89
N ASP A 86 -22.12 -4.14 0.58
CA ASP A 86 -22.16 -2.91 -0.23
C ASP A 86 -20.85 -2.12 -0.27
N TYR A 87 -20.79 -1.18 -1.21
CA TYR A 87 -19.63 -0.51 -1.81
C TYR A 87 -18.70 0.27 -0.84
N ASP A 88 -18.79 0.03 0.47
CA ASP A 88 -18.13 0.75 1.56
C ASP A 88 -16.60 0.63 1.53
N ALA A 89 -16.04 -0.42 0.94
CA ALA A 89 -14.60 -0.57 0.84
C ALA A 89 -13.95 0.48 -0.08
N LEU A 90 -14.61 0.86 -1.18
CA LEU A 90 -14.13 1.97 -2.02
C LEU A 90 -14.23 3.30 -1.29
N GLN A 91 -15.32 3.51 -0.54
CA GLN A 91 -15.50 4.75 0.22
C GLN A 91 -14.43 4.87 1.32
N LYS A 92 -14.12 3.79 2.04
CA LYS A 92 -13.03 3.75 3.03
C LYS A 92 -11.68 4.08 2.41
N ILE A 93 -11.42 3.58 1.20
CA ILE A 93 -10.19 3.91 0.47
C ILE A 93 -10.16 5.39 0.09
N ASP A 94 -11.27 5.94 -0.43
CA ASP A 94 -11.39 7.37 -0.75
C ASP A 94 -11.19 8.24 0.50
N ASP A 95 -11.86 7.92 1.61
CA ASP A 95 -11.74 8.61 2.89
C ASP A 95 -10.30 8.58 3.42
N PHE A 96 -9.64 7.41 3.36
CA PHE A 96 -8.23 7.26 3.75
C PHE A 96 -7.30 8.11 2.90
N VAL A 97 -7.49 8.12 1.57
CA VAL A 97 -6.67 8.93 0.65
C VAL A 97 -6.90 10.42 0.87
N ARG A 98 -8.15 10.86 1.07
CA ARG A 98 -8.47 12.27 1.40
C ARG A 98 -7.88 12.70 2.73
N ALA A 99 -7.92 11.83 3.74
CA ALA A 99 -7.31 12.12 5.02
C ALA A 99 -5.78 12.25 4.90
N LEU A 100 -5.13 11.36 4.14
CA LEU A 100 -3.70 11.45 3.87
C LEU A 100 -3.35 12.74 3.13
N GLU A 101 -4.10 13.07 2.07
CA GLU A 101 -3.92 14.32 1.32
C GLU A 101 -3.97 15.51 2.27
N LYS A 102 -5.01 15.58 3.11
CA LYS A 102 -5.18 16.66 4.08
C LYS A 102 -4.01 16.75 5.06
N THR A 103 -3.59 15.62 5.64
CA THR A 103 -2.46 15.57 6.56
C THR A 103 -1.16 16.02 5.90
N LEU A 104 -0.90 15.61 4.66
CA LEU A 104 0.28 16.04 3.92
C LEU A 104 0.25 17.55 3.63
N ARG A 105 -0.90 18.09 3.26
CA ARG A 105 -1.08 19.54 3.05
C ARG A 105 -0.86 20.35 4.33
N ASP A 106 -1.40 19.88 5.45
CA ASP A 106 -1.35 20.61 6.72
C ASP A 106 0.02 20.52 7.41
N GLU A 107 0.64 19.33 7.37
CA GLU A 107 1.79 19.01 8.24
C GLU A 107 3.10 18.85 7.47
N PHE A 108 3.04 18.54 6.17
CA PHE A 108 4.23 18.25 5.37
C PHE A 108 4.58 19.36 4.38
N GLU A 109 3.65 19.75 3.52
CA GLU A 109 3.85 20.72 2.43
C GLU A 109 4.38 22.08 2.91
N ILE A 110 5.01 22.78 1.98
CA ILE A 110 5.44 24.18 2.13
C ILE A 110 4.93 24.91 0.91
N GLU A 111 4.09 25.91 1.12
CA GLU A 111 3.44 26.66 0.03
C GLU A 111 4.47 27.19 -0.98
N ASN A 112 4.29 26.86 -2.26
CA ASN A 112 5.18 27.21 -3.38
C ASN A 112 6.59 26.59 -3.35
N GLU A 113 6.93 25.75 -2.37
CA GLU A 113 8.26 25.14 -2.25
C GLU A 113 8.23 23.61 -2.32
N VAL A 114 7.23 22.99 -1.69
CA VAL A 114 6.98 21.55 -1.76
C VAL A 114 5.48 21.27 -1.75
N GLU A 115 5.00 20.68 -2.83
CA GLU A 115 3.57 20.49 -3.10
C GLU A 115 3.29 19.03 -3.46
N LEU A 116 2.22 18.46 -2.90
CA LEU A 116 1.70 17.17 -3.36
C LEU A 116 0.99 17.38 -4.71
N ASP A 117 1.46 16.65 -5.72
CA ASP A 117 0.89 16.68 -7.06
C ASP A 117 -0.02 15.47 -7.32
N GLU A 118 0.32 14.30 -6.76
CA GLU A 118 -0.43 13.07 -7.04
C GLU A 118 -0.32 12.02 -5.92
N ILE A 119 -1.43 11.32 -5.67
CA ILE A 119 -1.48 10.06 -4.92
C ILE A 119 -1.98 8.96 -5.85
N ARG A 120 -1.15 7.94 -6.11
CA ARG A 120 -1.54 6.74 -6.86
C ARG A 120 -1.74 5.55 -5.95
N LEU A 121 -2.86 4.85 -6.13
CA LEU A 121 -3.13 3.57 -5.49
C LEU A 121 -2.57 2.45 -6.36
N LEU A 122 -1.63 1.67 -5.82
CA LEU A 122 -0.97 0.58 -6.52
C LEU A 122 -1.11 -0.72 -5.71
N GLY A 123 -0.93 -1.86 -6.39
CA GLY A 123 -1.13 -3.18 -5.79
C GLY A 123 -2.59 -3.62 -5.74
N GLN A 124 -2.88 -4.64 -4.93
CA GLN A 124 -4.21 -5.20 -4.79
C GLN A 124 -4.91 -4.62 -3.56
N TRP A 125 -5.96 -3.86 -3.81
CA TRP A 125 -6.81 -3.30 -2.78
C TRP A 125 -8.03 -4.22 -2.59
N PRO A 126 -8.27 -4.75 -1.37
CA PRO A 126 -9.39 -5.64 -1.11
C PRO A 126 -10.70 -4.84 -1.07
N VAL A 127 -11.26 -4.59 -2.25
CA VAL A 127 -12.52 -3.85 -2.42
C VAL A 127 -13.73 -4.77 -2.29
N TYR A 128 -13.56 -6.04 -2.65
CA TYR A 128 -14.59 -7.05 -2.58
C TYR A 128 -13.99 -8.35 -2.06
N ARG A 129 -14.65 -8.95 -1.09
CA ARG A 129 -14.37 -10.31 -0.63
C ARG A 129 -15.63 -11.13 -0.87
N GLU A 130 -15.55 -12.05 -1.82
CA GLU A 130 -16.61 -13.02 -2.02
C GLU A 130 -16.78 -13.87 -0.75
N PRO A 131 -18.02 -14.20 -0.33
CA PRO A 131 -18.27 -15.06 0.81
C PRO A 131 -17.51 -16.39 0.71
N ASP A 132 -17.03 -16.89 1.85
CA ASP A 132 -16.19 -18.11 1.91
C ASP A 132 -16.93 -19.38 1.43
N GLU A 133 -18.26 -19.36 1.37
CA GLU A 133 -19.12 -20.47 0.93
C GLU A 133 -19.39 -20.50 -0.59
N ALA A 134 -18.60 -19.77 -1.41
CA ALA A 134 -18.80 -19.75 -2.86
C ALA A 134 -18.64 -21.16 -3.47
N PRO A 135 -19.67 -21.75 -4.10
CA PRO A 135 -19.66 -23.15 -4.54
C PRO A 135 -18.53 -23.50 -5.52
N LEU A 136 -18.06 -22.52 -6.30
CA LEU A 136 -16.96 -22.73 -7.25
C LEU A 136 -15.58 -22.78 -6.57
N LYS A 137 -15.39 -22.11 -5.43
CA LYS A 137 -14.13 -22.18 -4.67
C LYS A 137 -13.98 -23.51 -3.95
N ALA A 138 -15.08 -24.02 -3.39
CA ALA A 138 -15.10 -25.37 -2.81
C ALA A 138 -14.72 -26.42 -3.87
N LYS A 139 -15.31 -26.33 -5.07
CA LYS A 139 -14.95 -27.19 -6.21
C LYS A 139 -13.50 -27.01 -6.64
N LEU A 140 -12.99 -25.78 -6.71
CA LEU A 140 -11.60 -25.50 -7.08
C LEU A 140 -10.61 -26.13 -6.07
N ALA A 141 -10.92 -26.09 -4.77
CA ALA A 141 -10.12 -26.72 -3.74
C ALA A 141 -10.13 -28.26 -3.85
N GLU A 142 -11.29 -28.85 -4.15
CA GLU A 142 -11.42 -30.30 -4.41
C GLU A 142 -10.63 -30.74 -5.65
N PHE A 143 -10.67 -29.97 -6.75
CA PHE A 143 -9.86 -30.22 -7.95
C PHE A 143 -8.35 -30.17 -7.66
N HIS A 144 -7.87 -29.19 -6.89
CA HIS A 144 -6.46 -29.12 -6.53
C HIS A 144 -6.01 -30.20 -5.54
N SER A 145 -6.92 -30.73 -4.71
CA SER A 145 -6.62 -31.85 -3.81
C SER A 145 -6.56 -33.21 -4.51
N SER A 146 -7.10 -33.32 -5.72
CA SER A 146 -7.08 -34.55 -6.53
C SER A 146 -5.92 -34.62 -7.52
N ASP A 147 -5.23 -33.50 -7.78
CA ASP A 147 -3.99 -33.46 -8.58
C ASP A 147 -2.72 -33.79 -7.76
N GLU A 148 -2.77 -33.79 -6.42
CA GLU A 148 -1.63 -34.13 -5.55
C GLU A 148 -1.57 -35.64 -5.16
N SER A 149 -2.44 -36.50 -5.72
CA SER A 149 -2.43 -37.96 -5.44
C SER A 149 -1.70 -38.83 -6.48
N ASP A 150 -1.16 -38.26 -7.55
CA ASP A 150 -0.43 -39.01 -8.57
C ASP A 150 1.09 -38.75 -8.49
N ASP A 151 1.76 -39.35 -7.50
CA ASP A 151 3.03 -40.05 -7.73
C ASP A 151 3.55 -40.75 -6.45
N TYR A 152 3.77 -42.07 -6.60
CA TYR A 152 4.91 -42.89 -6.13
C TYR A 152 4.48 -44.30 -5.70
N ASP A 153 4.14 -45.15 -6.67
CA ASP A 153 4.39 -46.59 -6.50
C ASP A 153 5.88 -46.84 -6.79
N VAL A 154 6.65 -46.90 -5.71
CA VAL A 154 8.01 -47.45 -5.70
C VAL A 154 7.87 -48.96 -5.90
N PHE A 155 8.20 -49.47 -7.09
CA PHE A 155 8.39 -50.89 -7.31
C PHE A 155 9.83 -51.27 -6.94
N ASP A 156 9.93 -52.11 -5.90
CA ASP A 156 11.12 -52.84 -5.41
C ASP A 156 11.45 -54.03 -6.33
#